data_AF-A0A2U1LG48-F1
#
_entry.id   AF-A0A2U1LG48-F1
#
_cell.length_a   1.000
_cell.length_b   1.000
_cell.length_c   1.000
_cell.angle_alpha   90.00
_cell.angle_beta   90.00
_cell.angle_gamma   90.00
#
_symmetry.space_group_name_H-M   'P 1'
#
loop_
_entity.id
_entity.type
_entity.pdbx_description
1 polymer ?
#
loop_
_entity_poly.entity_id
_entity_poly.type
_entity_poly.pdbx_seq_one_letter_code
_entity_poly.pdbx_strand_id
1 'polypeptide(L)'
;MSTSSNPLGLLNPSSEKGYKKLADDDEPLYEGSPQSKYQFALALYNWKIECNVRDACFEQFLRLFKSAFRNAKVVGSIDEVKKVLEKLGITYEEVSEEQEEVDDDSDDSNEDGDDHE
;
A
#
# COMPACT_ATOMS: atom_id res chain seq x y z
N MET A 1 -19.37 -4.01 -23.40
CA MET A 1 -19.83 -4.52 -22.09
C MET A 1 -18.74 -4.20 -21.10
N SER A 2 -18.99 -3.26 -20.19
CA SER A 2 -18.05 -2.86 -19.14
C SER A 2 -17.90 -3.99 -18.12
N THR A 3 -16.67 -4.30 -17.72
CA THR A 3 -16.27 -4.78 -16.38
C THR A 3 -14.75 -4.99 -16.37
N SER A 4 -13.99 -3.88 -16.33
CA SER A 4 -12.70 -3.91 -15.64
C SER A 4 -12.89 -3.10 -14.37
N SER A 5 -13.36 -3.81 -13.35
CA SER A 5 -13.40 -3.30 -11.99
C SER A 5 -11.95 -3.18 -11.54
N ASN A 6 -11.32 -2.03 -11.77
CA ASN A 6 -10.08 -1.68 -11.09
C ASN A 6 -10.43 -1.35 -9.63
N PRO A 7 -10.14 -2.22 -8.63
CA PRO A 7 -10.39 -1.89 -7.23
C PRO A 7 -9.54 -0.68 -6.77
N LEU A 8 -8.45 -0.39 -7.49
CA LEU A 8 -7.54 0.75 -7.25
C LEU A 8 -8.14 2.12 -7.64
N GLY A 9 -9.28 2.16 -8.33
CA GLY A 9 -9.94 3.43 -8.68
C GLY A 9 -10.47 4.21 -7.48
N LEU A 10 -10.64 3.55 -6.32
CA LEU A 10 -10.99 4.16 -5.03
C LEU A 10 -9.76 4.76 -4.31
N LEU A 11 -8.56 4.36 -4.70
CA LEU A 11 -7.29 4.84 -4.14
C LEU A 11 -6.73 6.03 -4.93
N ASN A 12 -7.27 6.34 -6.12
CA ASN A 12 -6.79 7.48 -6.90
C ASN A 12 -7.15 8.81 -6.20
N PRO A 13 -6.16 9.66 -5.86
CA PRO A 13 -6.38 10.97 -5.26
C PRO A 13 -7.29 11.92 -6.07
N SER A 14 -7.55 11.62 -7.35
CA SER A 14 -8.50 12.35 -8.21
C SER A 14 -9.94 11.88 -8.11
N SER A 15 -10.25 10.81 -7.38
CA SER A 15 -11.65 10.39 -7.18
C SER A 15 -12.32 11.28 -6.15
N GLU A 16 -12.90 12.39 -6.63
CA GLU A 16 -13.62 13.42 -5.88
C GLU A 16 -14.65 12.85 -4.87
N LYS A 17 -15.14 11.62 -5.09
CA LYS A 17 -16.10 10.92 -4.22
C LYS A 17 -15.49 10.32 -2.94
N GLY A 18 -14.23 9.87 -2.95
CA GLY A 18 -13.56 9.34 -1.75
C GLY A 18 -13.26 10.46 -0.75
N TYR A 19 -12.67 11.55 -1.23
CA TYR A 19 -12.35 12.76 -0.45
C TYR A 19 -13.56 13.49 0.09
N LYS A 20 -14.70 13.43 -0.60
CA LYS A 20 -15.93 14.10 -0.14
C LYS A 20 -16.57 13.40 1.06
N LYS A 21 -16.42 12.08 1.18
CA LYS A 21 -16.91 11.30 2.34
C LYS A 21 -16.01 11.46 3.57
N LEU A 22 -14.74 11.79 3.34
CA LEU A 22 -13.75 12.10 4.37
C LEU A 22 -14.11 13.40 5.12
N ALA A 23 -14.54 14.45 4.40
CA ALA A 23 -14.67 15.81 4.93
C ALA A 23 -15.69 16.01 6.08
N ASP A 24 -16.72 15.19 6.18
CA ASP A 24 -17.81 15.41 7.16
C ASP A 24 -17.47 14.92 8.58
N ASP A 25 -16.48 14.03 8.73
CA ASP A 25 -16.13 13.35 9.99
C ASP A 25 -14.61 13.38 10.29
N ASP A 26 -13.85 14.18 9.51
CA ASP A 26 -12.40 14.27 9.60
C ASP A 26 -11.94 15.38 10.54
N GLU A 27 -10.99 15.03 11.40
CA GLU A 27 -10.26 16.02 12.19
C GLU A 27 -9.00 16.46 11.43
N PRO A 28 -8.62 17.74 11.51
CA PRO A 28 -7.36 18.21 10.93
C PRO A 28 -6.18 17.49 11.60
N LEU A 29 -5.10 17.26 10.83
CA LEU A 29 -3.92 16.57 11.32
C LEU A 29 -3.30 17.28 12.55
N TYR A 30 -3.36 18.60 12.54
CA TYR A 30 -2.99 19.51 13.62
C TYR A 30 -3.70 20.85 13.36
N GLU A 31 -3.69 21.77 14.32
CA GLU A 31 -4.33 23.07 14.15
C GLU A 31 -3.75 23.85 12.96
N GLY A 32 -4.61 24.26 12.03
CA GLY A 32 -4.21 24.93 10.78
C GLY A 32 -3.67 24.01 9.69
N SER A 33 -3.71 22.69 9.87
CA SER A 33 -3.28 21.75 8.84
C SER A 33 -4.23 21.78 7.63
N PRO A 34 -3.70 21.85 6.39
CA PRO A 34 -4.51 21.72 5.19
C PRO A 34 -4.97 20.27 4.95
N GLN A 35 -4.39 19.31 5.68
CA GLN A 35 -4.71 17.89 5.57
C GLN A 35 -5.37 17.40 6.84
N SER A 36 -6.25 16.43 6.66
CA SER A 36 -6.92 15.74 7.76
C SER A 36 -6.23 14.42 8.12
N LYS A 37 -6.61 13.84 9.26
CA LYS A 37 -6.11 12.54 9.72
C LYS A 37 -6.33 11.45 8.68
N TYR A 38 -7.54 11.35 8.15
CA TYR A 38 -7.85 10.27 7.23
C TYR A 38 -7.22 10.50 5.85
N GLN A 39 -7.12 11.74 5.37
CA GLN A 39 -6.39 12.05 4.13
C GLN A 39 -4.92 11.64 4.24
N PHE A 40 -4.28 11.89 5.38
CA PHE A 40 -2.90 11.50 5.60
C PHE A 40 -2.73 9.97 5.65
N ALA A 41 -3.63 9.27 6.36
CA ALA A 41 -3.60 7.81 6.42
C ALA A 41 -3.81 7.15 5.05
N LEU A 42 -4.72 7.68 4.24
CA LEU A 42 -4.98 7.21 2.88
C LEU A 42 -3.77 7.46 1.96
N ALA A 43 -3.17 8.65 2.04
CA ALA A 43 -1.96 8.96 1.27
C ALA A 43 -0.79 8.01 1.61
N LEU A 44 -0.60 7.71 2.91
CA LEU A 44 0.42 6.75 3.35
C LEU A 44 0.14 5.32 2.87
N TYR A 45 -1.13 4.90 2.93
CA TYR A 45 -1.52 3.57 2.44
C TYR A 45 -1.31 3.44 0.93
N ASN A 46 -1.68 4.45 0.15
CA ASN A 46 -1.43 4.46 -1.29
C ASN A 46 0.07 4.34 -1.60
N TRP A 47 0.89 5.14 -0.94
CA TRP A 47 2.34 5.08 -1.10
C TRP A 47 2.91 3.70 -0.74
N LYS A 48 2.38 3.06 0.33
CA LYS A 48 2.75 1.69 0.72
C LYS A 48 2.52 0.72 -0.44
N ILE A 49 1.33 0.74 -1.05
CA ILE A 49 0.98 -0.14 -2.17
C ILE A 49 1.82 0.16 -3.40
N GLU A 50 1.94 1.43 -3.79
CA GLU A 50 2.74 1.87 -4.94
C GLU A 50 4.22 1.46 -4.84
N CYS A 51 4.77 1.45 -3.63
CA CYS A 51 6.17 1.09 -3.38
C CYS A 51 6.34 -0.37 -2.90
N ASN A 52 5.29 -1.19 -2.92
CA ASN A 52 5.33 -2.58 -2.41
C ASN A 52 5.94 -2.70 -1.01
N VAL A 53 5.60 -1.77 -0.11
CA VAL A 53 6.15 -1.73 1.25
C VAL A 53 5.48 -2.80 2.10
N ARG A 54 6.26 -3.79 2.54
CA ARG A 54 5.79 -4.83 3.47
C ARG A 54 5.32 -4.22 4.79
N ASP A 55 4.32 -4.85 5.42
CA ASP A 55 3.69 -4.41 6.67
C ASP A 55 4.70 -4.17 7.80
N ALA A 56 5.72 -5.02 7.94
CA ALA A 56 6.77 -4.85 8.94
C ALA A 56 7.55 -3.53 8.80
N CYS A 57 7.77 -3.08 7.56
CA CYS A 57 8.42 -1.80 7.28
C CYS A 57 7.42 -0.65 7.46
N PHE A 58 6.20 -0.82 6.97
CA PHE A 58 5.14 0.18 7.08
C PHE A 58 4.81 0.53 8.54
N GLU A 59 4.70 -0.47 9.42
CA GLU A 59 4.50 -0.29 10.87
C GLU A 59 5.64 0.53 11.51
N GLN A 60 6.89 0.34 11.09
CA GLN A 60 8.02 1.15 11.58
C GLN A 60 7.93 2.60 11.10
N PHE A 61 7.53 2.84 9.85
CA PHE A 61 7.30 4.18 9.33
C PHE A 61 6.19 4.90 10.09
N LEU A 62 5.06 4.23 10.36
CA LEU A 62 3.95 4.80 11.13
C LEU A 62 4.41 5.23 12.53
N ARG A 63 5.20 4.40 13.22
CA ARG A 63 5.78 4.74 14.52
C ARG A 63 6.74 5.93 14.43
N LEU A 64 7.58 5.98 13.38
CA LEU A 64 8.48 7.10 13.15
C LEU A 64 7.70 8.41 12.95
N PHE A 65 6.69 8.41 12.09
CA PHE A 65 5.82 9.57 11.88
C PHE A 65 5.12 9.99 13.18
N LYS A 66 4.60 9.05 13.96
CA LYS A 66 3.98 9.36 15.25
C LYS A 66 4.95 10.01 16.24
N SER A 67 6.19 9.54 16.26
CA SER A 67 7.24 10.08 17.13
C SER A 67 7.74 11.47 16.69
N ALA A 68 7.81 11.71 15.37
CA ALA A 68 8.24 12.97 14.79
C ALA A 68 7.15 14.04 14.93
N PHE A 69 5.90 13.67 14.69
CA PHE A 69 4.74 14.56 14.74
C PHE A 69 3.91 14.36 16.01
N ARG A 70 4.55 14.52 17.18
CA ARG A 70 3.92 14.27 18.50
C ARG A 70 2.62 15.03 18.75
N ASN A 71 2.52 16.26 18.22
CA ASN A 71 1.33 17.10 18.38
C ASN A 71 0.29 16.88 17.28
N ALA A 72 0.58 16.02 16.30
CA ALA A 72 -0.33 15.73 15.21
C ALA A 72 -1.12 14.44 15.47
N LYS A 73 -2.36 14.43 14.99
CA LYS A 73 -3.29 13.31 14.98
C LYS A 73 -2.95 12.30 13.87
N VAL A 74 -1.66 12.08 13.59
CA VAL A 74 -1.21 11.05 12.63
C VAL A 74 -1.52 9.65 13.14
N VAL A 75 -1.78 8.76 12.20
CA VAL A 75 -1.87 7.31 12.45
C VAL A 75 -0.51 6.76 12.86
N GLY A 76 -0.49 5.87 13.85
CA GLY A 76 0.73 5.32 14.45
C GLY A 76 0.88 3.81 14.33
N SER A 77 -0.14 3.10 13.83
CA SER A 77 -0.11 1.66 13.61
C SER A 77 -0.96 1.24 12.42
N ILE A 78 -0.71 0.03 11.91
CA ILE A 78 -1.51 -0.56 10.84
C ILE A 78 -2.99 -0.69 11.24
N ASP A 79 -3.30 -1.00 12.49
CA ASP A 79 -4.69 -1.11 12.96
C ASP A 79 -5.45 0.21 12.87
N GLU A 80 -4.77 1.34 13.13
CA GLU A 80 -5.37 2.65 12.95
C GLU A 80 -5.63 2.95 11.47
N VAL A 81 -4.70 2.55 10.58
CA VAL A 81 -4.91 2.65 9.13
C VAL A 81 -6.09 1.79 8.69
N LYS A 82 -6.17 0.53 9.12
CA LYS A 82 -7.27 -0.39 8.82
C LYS A 82 -8.63 0.20 9.24
N LYS A 83 -8.73 0.78 10.45
CA LYS A 83 -9.96 1.47 10.90
C LYS A 83 -10.36 2.64 10.01
N VAL A 84 -9.38 3.40 9.52
CA VAL A 84 -9.65 4.49 8.57
C VAL A 84 -10.15 3.90 7.25
N LEU A 85 -9.47 2.89 6.70
CA LEU A 85 -9.88 2.24 5.45
C LEU A 85 -11.27 1.60 5.55
N GLU A 86 -11.60 0.93 6.65
CA GLU A 86 -12.93 0.35 6.90
C GLU A 86 -14.04 1.40 6.88
N LYS A 87 -13.82 2.57 7.51
CA LYS A 87 -14.77 3.71 7.43
C LYS A 87 -14.97 4.20 6.00
N LEU A 88 -13.93 4.06 5.17
CA LEU A 88 -13.94 4.42 3.76
C LEU A 88 -14.49 3.30 2.86
N GLY A 89 -14.73 2.10 3.40
CA GLY A 89 -15.13 0.92 2.63
C GLY A 89 -14.00 0.35 1.77
N ILE A 90 -12.74 0.59 2.17
CA ILE A 90 -11.54 0.09 1.51
C ILE A 90 -11.04 -1.13 2.30
N THR A 91 -10.78 -2.23 1.60
CA THR A 91 -10.13 -3.41 2.17
C THR A 91 -8.62 -3.21 2.18
N TYR A 92 -7.99 -3.51 3.32
CA TYR A 92 -6.53 -3.48 3.43
C TYR A 92 -5.90 -4.63 2.66
N GLU A 93 -4.84 -4.34 1.90
CA GLU A 93 -4.08 -5.29 1.10
C GLU A 93 -2.70 -5.53 1.72
N GLU A 94 -2.40 -6.80 1.94
CA GLU A 94 -1.07 -7.26 2.38
C GLU A 94 -0.19 -7.42 1.14
N VAL A 95 0.96 -6.73 1.13
CA VAL A 95 1.94 -6.89 0.05
C VAL A 95 2.77 -8.13 0.38
N SER A 96 2.44 -9.26 -0.23
CA SER A 96 3.26 -10.48 -0.23
C SER A 96 4.23 -10.46 -1.40
N GLU A 97 5.48 -10.87 -1.16
CA GLU A 97 6.47 -11.07 -2.24
C GLU A 97 5.97 -12.18 -3.17
N GLU A 98 5.60 -11.84 -4.42
CA GLU A 98 5.59 -12.83 -5.50
C GLU A 98 7.06 -13.12 -5.82
N GLN A 99 7.51 -14.34 -5.52
CA GLN A 99 8.83 -14.80 -5.94
C GLN A 99 8.80 -14.98 -7.46
N GLU A 100 9.62 -14.21 -8.16
CA GLU A 100 9.94 -14.48 -9.55
C GLU A 100 10.69 -15.82 -9.57
N GLU A 101 9.99 -16.90 -9.91
CA GLU A 101 10.64 -18.20 -10.11
C GLU A 101 11.62 -18.03 -11.27
N VAL A 102 12.91 -18.12 -10.93
CA VAL A 102 13.97 -18.18 -11.94
C VAL A 102 13.86 -19.57 -12.53
N ASP A 103 13.30 -19.67 -13.74
CA ASP A 103 13.35 -20.90 -14.53
C ASP A 103 14.83 -21.30 -14.68
N ASP A 104 15.23 -22.33 -13.92
CA ASP A 104 16.53 -22.98 -14.04
C ASP A 104 16.50 -23.76 -15.37
N ASP A 105 16.80 -23.06 -16.47
CA ASP A 105 17.12 -23.67 -17.76
C ASP A 105 18.46 -24.41 -17.62
N SER A 106 18.43 -25.55 -16.94
CA SER A 106 19.50 -26.53 -17.03
C SER A 106 19.48 -27.11 -18.44
N ASP A 107 20.30 -26.51 -19.30
CA ASP A 107 20.63 -26.95 -20.66
C ASP A 107 21.37 -28.30 -20.57
N ASP A 108 20.60 -29.39 -20.62
CA ASP A 108 21.09 -30.77 -20.60
C ASP A 108 21.76 -31.08 -21.96
N SER A 109 23.03 -30.69 -22.05
CA SER A 109 23.92 -30.98 -23.17
C SER A 109 24.25 -32.48 -23.19
N ASN A 110 23.41 -33.29 -23.84
CA ASN A 110 23.81 -34.62 -24.29
C ASN A 110 24.60 -34.49 -25.60
N GLU A 111 25.91 -34.29 -25.51
CA GLU A 111 26.85 -34.60 -26.60
C GLU A 111 27.04 -36.13 -26.64
N ASP A 112 26.26 -36.78 -27.50
CA ASP A 112 26.46 -38.18 -27.87
C ASP A 112 27.80 -38.34 -28.63
N GLY A 113 28.81 -38.80 -27.88
CA GLY A 113 29.79 -39.82 -28.26
C GLY A 113 30.41 -39.75 -29.65
N ASP A 114 31.55 -39.08 -29.75
CA ASP A 114 32.61 -39.46 -30.68
C ASP A 114 33.44 -40.56 -30.02
N ASP A 115 33.41 -41.78 -30.56
CA ASP A 115 34.45 -42.77 -30.30
C ASP A 115 34.84 -43.45 -31.62
N HIS A 116 36.04 -43.09 -32.05
CA HIS A 116 36.86 -43.67 -33.10
C HIS A 116 37.21 -45.15 -32.79
N GLU A 117 37.02 -46.05 -33.76
CA GLU A 117 38.07 -46.89 -34.41
C GLU A 117 37.47 -47.86 -35.45
#